data_AF-A0A957C128-F1
#
_entry.id   AF-A0A957C128-F1
#
_cell.length_a   1.000
_cell.length_b   1.000
_cell.length_c   1.000
_cell.angle_alpha   90.00
_cell.angle_beta   90.00
_cell.angle_gamma   90.00
#
_symmetry.space_group_name_H-M   'P 1'
#
loop_
_entity.id
_entity.type
_entity.pdbx_description
1 polymer ?
#
loop_
_entity_poly.entity_id
_entity_poly.type
_entity_poly.pdbx_seq_one_letter_code
_entity_poly.pdbx_strand_id
1 'polypeptide(L)'
;MQIMKRTSVVLVLLVAFVIAWGVAPVALAETEPCVVLSDTFNGTTSAGPYTLPEGERIAIRVTNNGEEDVTFNISLSASNLPIAIPSSGVINPDETESVSLRATQDITVSATVTVSGPVTWVVYLGDCEVPAEPLDERVTGTSVDVAVYYDAETGEGLSIYAIDDSGEGSLAIRVTPEQIAEWDAMTVSENTLIAQSANGKISLYKLTTGEYQLNVGPDEDGKVQVTIFDGFPPTNVYGYDFNVND
;
A
#
# COMPACT_ATOMS: atom_id res chain seq x y z
N MET A 1 70.15 43.45 13.86
CA MET A 1 69.71 43.49 12.45
C MET A 1 68.65 42.40 12.27
N GLN A 2 67.41 42.73 12.62
CA GLN A 2 66.29 41.80 12.60
C GLN A 2 65.61 41.82 11.24
N ILE A 3 65.49 40.65 10.63
CA ILE A 3 64.75 40.39 9.40
C ILE A 3 63.28 40.21 9.79
N MET A 4 62.44 41.15 9.36
CA MET A 4 60.98 41.08 9.41
C MET A 4 60.45 41.43 8.02
N LYS A 5 59.42 40.68 7.58
CA LYS A 5 58.51 40.84 6.40
C LYS A 5 58.56 39.59 5.51
N ARG A 6 57.46 38.97 5.09
CA ARG A 6 56.04 39.34 5.03
C ARG A 6 55.21 38.04 5.00
N THR A 7 54.15 37.98 5.79
CA THR A 7 53.07 36.99 5.65
C THR A 7 52.13 37.49 4.54
N SER A 8 52.03 36.75 3.44
CA SER A 8 51.05 37.01 2.38
C SER A 8 49.69 36.48 2.82
N VAL A 9 48.74 37.40 3.03
CA VAL A 9 47.31 37.07 3.16
C VAL A 9 46.76 36.93 1.74
N VAL A 10 46.42 35.71 1.33
CA VAL A 10 45.71 35.45 0.08
C VAL A 10 44.22 35.68 0.36
N LEU A 11 43.71 36.82 -0.11
CA LEU A 11 42.28 37.12 -0.16
C LEU A 11 41.69 36.33 -1.33
N VAL A 12 41.04 35.20 -1.04
CA VAL A 12 40.28 34.44 -2.05
C VAL A 12 38.95 35.15 -2.27
N LEU A 13 38.84 35.85 -3.40
CA LEU A 13 37.58 36.42 -3.89
C LEU A 13 36.71 35.27 -4.42
N LEU A 14 35.70 34.85 -3.65
CA LEU A 14 34.72 33.87 -4.09
C LEU A 14 33.71 34.58 -4.99
N VAL A 15 33.88 34.44 -6.30
CA VAL A 15 32.94 34.92 -7.32
C VAL A 15 31.75 33.97 -7.32
N ALA A 16 30.59 34.45 -6.87
CA ALA A 16 29.32 33.77 -7.01
C ALA A 16 28.93 33.73 -8.50
N PHE A 17 29.09 32.57 -9.13
CA PHE A 17 28.56 32.30 -10.46
C PHE A 17 27.14 31.74 -10.29
N VAL A 18 26.15 32.63 -10.40
CA VAL A 18 24.73 32.25 -10.54
C VAL A 18 24.53 31.84 -12.00
N ILE A 19 24.55 30.54 -12.28
CA ILE A 19 24.10 30.03 -13.57
C ILE A 19 22.61 29.71 -13.44
N ALA A 20 21.78 30.66 -13.83
CA ALA A 20 20.35 30.46 -14.00
C ALA A 20 20.10 29.69 -15.31
N TRP A 21 20.06 28.35 -15.23
CA TRP A 21 19.38 27.54 -16.25
C TRP A 21 17.90 27.46 -15.88
N GLY A 22 17.07 28.16 -16.64
CA GLY A 22 15.62 28.01 -16.61
C GLY A 22 15.22 26.68 -17.19
N VAL A 23 15.29 25.61 -16.39
CA VAL A 23 14.32 24.52 -16.52
C VAL A 23 13.06 25.04 -15.85
N ALA A 24 12.02 25.29 -16.65
CA ALA A 24 10.69 25.48 -16.09
C ALA A 24 10.43 24.27 -15.18
N PRO A 25 9.94 24.45 -13.94
CA PRO A 25 9.49 23.32 -13.15
C PRO A 25 8.47 22.57 -14.00
N VAL A 26 8.79 21.34 -14.38
CA VAL A 26 7.77 20.41 -14.84
C VAL A 26 6.85 20.29 -13.64
N ALA A 27 5.68 20.92 -13.71
CA ALA A 27 4.63 20.66 -12.75
C ALA A 27 4.36 19.17 -12.85
N LEU A 28 4.83 18.40 -11.86
CA LEU A 28 4.32 17.07 -11.64
C LEU A 28 2.80 17.26 -11.56
N ALA A 29 2.08 16.67 -12.51
CA ALA A 29 0.63 16.70 -12.47
C ALA A 29 0.23 16.19 -11.09
N GLU A 30 -0.38 17.06 -10.29
CA GLU A 30 -0.95 16.66 -9.01
C GLU A 30 -1.98 15.59 -9.37
N THR A 31 -1.66 14.33 -9.10
CA THR A 31 -2.56 13.21 -9.30
C THR A 31 -3.82 13.53 -8.52
N GLU A 32 -4.94 13.73 -9.22
CA GLU A 32 -6.18 14.12 -8.56
C GLU A 32 -6.51 13.12 -7.44
N PRO A 33 -7.01 13.60 -6.29
CA PRO A 33 -7.18 12.77 -5.12
C PRO A 33 -8.20 11.67 -5.39
N CYS A 34 -7.76 10.42 -5.20
CA CYS A 34 -8.64 9.26 -5.15
C CYS A 34 -9.79 9.55 -4.18
N VAL A 35 -11.03 9.55 -4.68
CA VAL A 35 -12.20 9.72 -3.81
C VAL A 35 -12.60 8.35 -3.31
N VAL A 36 -12.34 8.12 -2.01
CA VAL A 36 -12.72 6.91 -1.29
C VAL A 36 -14.00 7.20 -0.52
N LEU A 37 -15.05 6.46 -0.82
CA LEU A 37 -16.30 6.49 -0.06
C LEU A 37 -16.45 5.17 0.67
N SER A 38 -16.51 5.19 1.99
CA SER A 38 -16.67 3.99 2.80
C SER A 38 -17.83 4.14 3.77
N ASP A 39 -18.64 3.09 3.92
CA ASP A 39 -19.69 3.03 4.93
C ASP A 39 -19.91 1.59 5.42
N THR A 40 -20.51 1.43 6.59
CA THR A 40 -20.92 0.13 7.14
C THR A 40 -22.43 0.07 7.26
N PHE A 41 -23.03 -0.95 6.66
CA PHE A 41 -24.47 -0.94 6.47
C PHE A 41 -25.08 -2.34 6.30
N ASN A 42 -26.37 -2.46 6.59
CA ASN A 42 -27.22 -3.62 6.33
C ASN A 42 -28.51 -3.17 5.64
N GLY A 43 -28.81 -3.69 4.44
CA GLY A 43 -29.97 -3.29 3.61
C GLY A 43 -29.59 -2.87 2.18
N THR A 44 -30.22 -1.83 1.62
CA THR A 44 -29.77 -1.16 0.38
C THR A 44 -29.21 0.27 0.59
N THR A 45 -28.04 0.58 0.04
CA THR A 45 -27.43 1.92 0.02
C THR A 45 -26.99 2.30 -1.40
N SER A 46 -26.79 3.60 -1.64
CA SER A 46 -26.40 4.11 -2.97
C SER A 46 -25.38 5.24 -2.86
N ALA A 47 -24.42 5.26 -3.79
CA ALA A 47 -23.43 6.32 -3.95
C ALA A 47 -23.55 6.95 -5.35
N GLY A 48 -23.41 8.28 -5.42
CA GLY A 48 -23.48 9.05 -6.67
C GLY A 48 -24.61 10.08 -6.71
N PRO A 49 -24.78 10.76 -7.85
CA PRO A 49 -24.04 10.57 -9.10
C PRO A 49 -22.61 11.12 -9.06
N TYR A 50 -21.67 10.46 -9.74
CA TYR A 50 -20.30 10.93 -9.97
C TYR A 50 -19.99 11.02 -11.46
N THR A 51 -19.27 12.05 -11.90
CA THR A 51 -18.76 12.11 -13.27
C THR A 51 -17.38 11.49 -13.32
N LEU A 52 -17.21 10.42 -14.10
CA LEU A 52 -15.93 9.79 -14.41
C LEU A 52 -15.47 10.23 -15.80
N PRO A 53 -14.31 10.90 -15.92
CA PRO A 53 -13.67 11.19 -17.19
C PRO A 53 -13.33 9.94 -18.01
N GLU A 54 -13.19 10.10 -19.33
CA GLU A 54 -12.64 9.07 -20.22
C GLU A 54 -11.30 8.52 -19.70
N GLY A 55 -11.17 7.19 -19.64
CA GLY A 55 -9.96 6.50 -19.22
C GLY A 55 -9.87 6.24 -17.72
N GLU A 56 -10.71 6.86 -16.89
CA GLU A 56 -10.73 6.61 -15.45
C GLU A 56 -11.47 5.33 -15.09
N ARG A 57 -11.24 4.87 -13.85
CA ARG A 57 -11.84 3.66 -13.30
C ARG A 57 -12.78 3.99 -12.15
N ILE A 58 -13.76 3.13 -11.95
CA ILE A 58 -14.50 3.02 -10.70
C ILE A 58 -14.37 1.58 -10.22
N ALA A 59 -14.07 1.40 -8.95
CA ALA A 59 -14.07 0.10 -8.32
C ALA A 59 -14.95 0.15 -7.07
N ILE A 60 -15.76 -0.89 -6.89
CA ILE A 60 -16.55 -1.10 -5.69
C ILE A 60 -15.99 -2.35 -5.03
N ARG A 61 -15.58 -2.21 -3.78
CA ARG A 61 -15.15 -3.29 -2.91
C ARG A 61 -16.20 -3.49 -1.84
N VAL A 62 -16.63 -4.73 -1.63
CA VAL A 62 -17.53 -5.11 -0.54
C VAL A 62 -16.84 -6.19 0.28
N THR A 63 -16.70 -5.94 1.58
CA THR A 63 -16.05 -6.85 2.52
C THR A 63 -17.05 -7.26 3.59
N ASN A 64 -17.23 -8.56 3.76
CA ASN A 64 -18.09 -9.09 4.81
C ASN A 64 -17.31 -9.17 6.13
N ASN A 65 -17.64 -8.27 7.07
CA ASN A 65 -17.04 -8.23 8.39
C ASN A 65 -17.87 -8.99 9.44
N GLY A 66 -18.88 -9.76 9.01
CA GLY A 66 -19.77 -10.54 9.86
C GLY A 66 -19.35 -12.00 9.97
N GLU A 67 -19.94 -12.70 10.95
CA GLU A 67 -19.73 -14.15 11.18
C GLU A 67 -20.60 -15.05 10.27
N GLU A 68 -21.50 -14.44 9.48
CA GLU A 68 -22.44 -15.15 8.60
C GLU A 68 -22.24 -14.73 7.15
N ASP A 69 -22.55 -15.64 6.22
CA ASP A 69 -22.56 -15.38 4.79
C ASP A 69 -23.48 -14.20 4.42
N VAL A 70 -22.98 -13.28 3.60
CA VAL A 70 -23.77 -12.14 3.12
C VAL A 70 -24.05 -12.27 1.63
N THR A 71 -25.33 -12.24 1.27
CA THR A 71 -25.71 -12.05 -0.14
C THR A 71 -25.58 -10.58 -0.51
N PHE A 72 -24.93 -10.29 -1.63
CA PHE A 72 -24.78 -8.93 -2.15
C PHE A 72 -25.37 -8.79 -3.57
N ASN A 73 -25.80 -7.57 -3.90
CA ASN A 73 -26.09 -7.14 -5.26
C ASN A 73 -25.50 -5.74 -5.47
N ILE A 74 -24.59 -5.62 -6.43
CA ILE A 74 -24.03 -4.35 -6.88
C ILE A 74 -24.63 -4.03 -8.24
N SER A 75 -25.27 -2.87 -8.36
CA SER A 75 -25.69 -2.33 -9.64
C SER A 75 -24.99 -1.00 -9.92
N LEU A 76 -24.23 -0.97 -11.01
CA LEU A 76 -23.68 0.24 -11.59
C LEU A 76 -24.61 0.70 -12.72
N SER A 77 -24.90 1.99 -12.77
CA SER A 77 -25.68 2.59 -13.84
C SER A 77 -24.95 3.81 -14.39
N ALA A 78 -24.98 3.98 -15.73
CA ALA A 78 -24.38 5.12 -16.42
C ALA A 78 -25.44 5.89 -17.22
N SER A 79 -25.46 7.22 -17.12
CA SER A 79 -26.50 8.09 -17.72
C SER A 79 -26.63 7.99 -19.25
N ASN A 80 -25.60 7.52 -19.94
CA ASN A 80 -25.52 7.51 -21.41
C ASN A 80 -25.25 6.13 -22.04
N LEU A 81 -25.17 5.07 -21.23
CA LEU A 81 -24.93 3.72 -21.70
C LEU A 81 -25.81 2.73 -20.92
N PRO A 82 -26.46 1.76 -21.57
CA PRO A 82 -27.09 0.64 -20.88
C PRO A 82 -26.01 -0.33 -20.37
N ILE A 83 -25.14 0.14 -19.50
CA ILE A 83 -24.21 -0.70 -18.74
C ILE A 83 -24.86 -0.88 -17.39
N ALA A 84 -25.58 -1.98 -17.25
CA ALA A 84 -25.75 -2.60 -15.95
C ALA A 84 -24.67 -3.67 -15.87
N ILE A 85 -23.72 -3.52 -14.95
CA ILE A 85 -22.94 -4.67 -14.47
C ILE A 85 -23.60 -5.10 -13.17
N PRO A 86 -24.65 -5.94 -13.23
CA PRO A 86 -25.09 -6.60 -12.03
C PRO A 86 -24.00 -7.58 -11.63
N SER A 87 -23.38 -7.35 -10.48
CA SER A 87 -22.67 -8.41 -9.77
C SER A 87 -23.53 -8.82 -8.59
N SER A 88 -23.75 -10.11 -8.44
CA SER A 88 -24.50 -10.68 -7.32
C SER A 88 -23.85 -11.97 -6.91
N GLY A 89 -23.77 -12.21 -5.61
CA GLY A 89 -23.16 -13.41 -5.07
C GLY A 89 -23.36 -13.53 -3.57
N VAL A 90 -22.64 -14.50 -2.99
CA VAL A 90 -22.49 -14.71 -1.56
C VAL A 90 -21.04 -14.42 -1.23
N ILE A 91 -20.80 -13.60 -0.21
CA ILE A 91 -19.48 -13.32 0.35
C ILE A 91 -19.45 -14.02 1.71
N ASN A 92 -18.56 -15.00 1.89
CA ASN A 92 -18.39 -15.65 3.19
C ASN A 92 -17.77 -14.66 4.20
N PRO A 93 -17.78 -14.97 5.51
CA PRO A 93 -17.03 -14.19 6.50
C PRO A 93 -15.59 -13.92 6.05
N ASP A 94 -15.13 -12.68 6.23
CA ASP A 94 -13.79 -12.19 5.90
C ASP A 94 -13.40 -12.22 4.41
N GLU A 95 -14.32 -12.63 3.52
CA GLU A 95 -14.12 -12.52 2.08
C GLU A 95 -14.40 -11.10 1.57
N THR A 96 -13.77 -10.78 0.44
CA THR A 96 -13.94 -9.52 -0.27
C THR A 96 -14.31 -9.80 -1.72
N GLU A 97 -15.31 -9.10 -2.23
CA GLU A 97 -15.63 -9.07 -3.66
C GLU A 97 -15.34 -7.67 -4.23
N SER A 98 -14.82 -7.61 -5.46
CA SER A 98 -14.63 -6.36 -6.18
C SER A 98 -15.26 -6.35 -7.57
N VAL A 99 -15.87 -5.22 -7.92
CA VAL A 99 -16.39 -4.97 -9.27
C VAL A 99 -15.74 -3.69 -9.77
N SER A 100 -15.14 -3.73 -10.95
CA SER A 100 -14.55 -2.53 -11.56
C SER A 100 -15.06 -2.26 -12.96
N LEU A 101 -15.12 -0.99 -13.30
CA LEU A 101 -15.48 -0.45 -14.60
C LEU A 101 -14.41 0.55 -15.03
N ARG A 102 -14.17 0.63 -16.34
CA ARG A 102 -13.33 1.65 -16.95
C ARG A 102 -14.17 2.46 -17.92
N ALA A 103 -14.17 3.78 -17.75
CA ALA A 103 -14.89 4.70 -18.61
C ALA A 103 -14.21 4.78 -19.98
N THR A 104 -14.95 4.53 -21.05
CA THR A 104 -14.47 4.70 -22.44
C THR A 104 -14.83 6.07 -23.03
N GLN A 105 -15.53 6.88 -22.24
CA GLN A 105 -15.94 8.26 -22.49
C GLN A 105 -16.41 8.83 -21.15
N ASP A 106 -16.61 10.15 -21.05
CA ASP A 106 -17.20 10.76 -19.86
C ASP A 106 -18.56 10.16 -19.54
N ILE A 107 -18.72 9.62 -18.33
CA ILE A 107 -19.95 8.98 -17.86
C ILE A 107 -20.34 9.50 -16.47
N THR A 108 -21.63 9.61 -16.21
CA THR A 108 -22.14 9.80 -14.86
C THR A 108 -22.53 8.45 -14.28
N VAL A 109 -21.92 8.05 -13.17
CA VAL A 109 -22.11 6.74 -12.56
C VAL A 109 -22.82 6.85 -11.22
N SER A 110 -23.76 5.94 -10.99
CA SER A 110 -24.33 5.69 -9.67
C SER A 110 -24.18 4.21 -9.32
N ALA A 111 -23.81 3.95 -8.07
CA ALA A 111 -23.68 2.62 -7.50
C ALA A 111 -24.84 2.37 -6.53
N THR A 112 -25.41 1.18 -6.54
CA THR A 112 -26.32 0.70 -5.49
C THR A 112 -25.80 -0.64 -5.00
N VAL A 113 -25.69 -0.78 -3.68
CA VAL A 113 -25.24 -2.00 -3.01
C VAL A 113 -26.37 -2.46 -2.09
N THR A 114 -26.87 -3.66 -2.32
CA THR A 114 -27.83 -4.32 -1.45
C THR A 114 -27.17 -5.51 -0.78
N VAL A 115 -27.21 -5.57 0.55
CA VAL A 115 -26.67 -6.66 1.36
C VAL A 115 -27.67 -7.18 2.38
N SER A 116 -27.56 -8.47 2.71
CA SER A 116 -28.30 -9.13 3.78
C SER A 116 -27.34 -9.48 4.92
N GLY A 117 -26.96 -8.49 5.73
CA GLY A 117 -25.99 -8.60 6.82
C GLY A 117 -25.10 -7.36 6.96
N PRO A 118 -24.31 -7.22 8.04
CA PRO A 118 -23.38 -6.12 8.20
C PRO A 118 -22.16 -6.29 7.29
N VAL A 119 -21.97 -5.38 6.34
CA VAL A 119 -20.75 -5.30 5.53
C VAL A 119 -20.12 -3.93 5.67
N THR A 120 -18.82 -3.86 5.39
CA THR A 120 -18.17 -2.60 5.04
C THR A 120 -17.94 -2.59 3.54
N TRP A 121 -18.28 -1.50 2.89
CA TRP A 121 -18.02 -1.33 1.46
C TRP A 121 -17.19 -0.07 1.24
N VAL A 122 -16.38 -0.09 0.19
CA VAL A 122 -15.52 1.00 -0.24
C VAL A 122 -15.70 1.21 -1.73
N VAL A 123 -16.03 2.42 -2.15
CA VAL A 123 -16.00 2.83 -3.56
C VAL A 123 -14.77 3.67 -3.80
N TYR A 124 -13.97 3.23 -4.76
CA TYR A 124 -12.81 3.93 -5.30
C TYR A 124 -13.23 4.60 -6.62
N LEU A 125 -13.08 5.93 -6.70
CA LEU A 125 -13.34 6.72 -7.90
C LEU A 125 -12.03 7.30 -8.44
N GLY A 126 -11.77 7.10 -9.72
CA GLY A 126 -10.58 7.60 -10.43
C GLY A 126 -9.55 6.50 -10.70
N ASP A 127 -8.31 6.90 -11.00
CA ASP A 127 -7.18 5.98 -11.21
C ASP A 127 -6.59 5.51 -9.87
N CYS A 128 -7.47 5.13 -8.93
CA CYS A 128 -7.05 4.57 -7.66
C CYS A 128 -6.42 3.21 -7.90
N GLU A 129 -5.24 3.00 -7.34
CA GLU A 129 -4.72 1.67 -7.12
C GLU A 129 -5.66 0.99 -6.10
N VAL A 130 -6.52 0.10 -6.60
CA VAL A 130 -7.26 -0.81 -5.72
C VAL A 130 -6.18 -1.69 -5.09
N PRO A 131 -6.01 -1.67 -3.76
CA PRO A 131 -5.02 -2.51 -3.13
C PRO A 131 -5.26 -3.95 -3.60
N ALA A 132 -4.28 -4.54 -4.27
CA ALA A 132 -4.40 -5.92 -4.71
C ALA A 132 -4.66 -6.77 -3.46
N GLU A 133 -5.74 -7.56 -3.46
CA GLU A 133 -5.84 -8.58 -2.43
C GLU A 133 -4.59 -9.45 -2.53
N PRO A 134 -3.94 -9.74 -1.42
CA PRO A 134 -3.05 -10.88 -1.39
C PRO A 134 -3.88 -12.10 -1.83
N LEU A 135 -3.30 -12.98 -2.66
CA LEU A 135 -4.01 -14.16 -3.19
C LEU A 135 -4.40 -15.19 -2.10
N ASP A 136 -4.07 -14.87 -0.85
CA ASP A 136 -4.25 -15.57 0.42
C ASP A 136 -4.18 -14.53 1.57
N GLU A 137 -4.12 -14.97 2.84
CA GLU A 137 -4.03 -14.11 4.04
C GLU A 137 -2.69 -13.36 4.20
N ARG A 138 -1.93 -13.13 3.11
CA ARG A 138 -0.62 -12.45 3.21
C ARG A 138 -0.76 -10.97 3.57
N VAL A 139 0.18 -10.46 4.33
CA VAL A 139 0.31 -9.02 4.65
C VAL A 139 0.93 -8.26 3.47
N THR A 140 1.89 -8.88 2.79
CA THR A 140 2.49 -8.37 1.57
C THR A 140 1.63 -8.79 0.39
N GLY A 141 1.16 -7.85 -0.44
CA GLY A 141 0.35 -8.14 -1.63
C GLY A 141 1.07 -9.02 -2.68
N THR A 142 1.36 -8.47 -3.85
CA THR A 142 1.83 -9.24 -5.02
C THR A 142 3.34 -9.48 -5.09
N SER A 143 4.10 -9.30 -3.99
CA SER A 143 5.53 -9.57 -4.02
C SER A 143 5.78 -11.04 -4.36
N VAL A 144 6.52 -11.28 -5.45
CA VAL A 144 6.83 -12.63 -5.93
C VAL A 144 7.91 -13.33 -5.10
N ASP A 145 8.69 -12.56 -4.33
CA ASP A 145 9.88 -13.06 -3.63
C ASP A 145 9.65 -13.28 -2.12
N VAL A 146 8.53 -12.79 -1.57
CA VAL A 146 8.20 -12.94 -0.15
C VAL A 146 6.72 -13.20 0.07
N ALA A 147 6.42 -14.03 1.06
CA ALA A 147 5.10 -14.16 1.64
C ALA A 147 5.15 -13.85 3.13
N VAL A 148 4.32 -12.92 3.60
CA VAL A 148 4.24 -12.56 5.02
C VAL A 148 2.87 -12.98 5.53
N TYR A 149 2.82 -13.81 6.56
CA TYR A 149 1.58 -14.23 7.20
C TYR A 149 1.57 -13.73 8.64
N TYR A 150 0.47 -13.10 9.02
CA TYR A 150 0.15 -12.85 10.42
C TYR A 150 -0.90 -13.88 10.84
N ASP A 151 -0.55 -14.76 11.77
CA ASP A 151 -1.50 -15.77 12.23
C ASP A 151 -2.44 -15.12 13.28
N ALA A 152 -3.57 -14.62 12.78
CA ALA A 152 -4.59 -13.98 13.59
C ALA A 152 -5.42 -14.99 14.41
N GLU A 153 -5.56 -16.23 13.93
CA GLU A 153 -6.41 -17.25 14.56
C GLU A 153 -5.76 -17.86 15.80
N THR A 154 -4.47 -18.16 15.72
CA THR A 154 -3.73 -18.74 16.86
C THR A 154 -3.03 -17.67 17.69
N GLY A 155 -2.87 -16.47 17.12
CA GLY A 155 -2.06 -15.41 17.71
C GLY A 155 -0.59 -15.80 17.83
N GLU A 156 -0.08 -16.74 17.00
CA GLU A 156 1.29 -17.28 17.06
C GLU A 156 2.37 -16.35 16.50
N GLY A 157 2.00 -15.16 16.00
CA GLY A 157 2.91 -14.09 15.61
C GLY A 157 3.05 -13.92 14.10
N LEU A 158 4.25 -13.55 13.65
CA LEU A 158 4.53 -13.22 12.25
C LEU A 158 5.44 -14.28 11.63
N SER A 159 5.04 -14.83 10.48
CA SER A 159 5.87 -15.74 9.69
C SER A 159 6.17 -15.11 8.33
N ILE A 160 7.45 -14.97 8.00
CA ILE A 160 7.91 -14.43 6.72
C ILE A 160 8.66 -15.52 5.98
N TYR A 161 8.18 -15.85 4.78
CA TYR A 161 8.74 -16.87 3.90
C TYR A 161 9.43 -16.20 2.71
N ALA A 162 10.66 -16.61 2.41
CA ALA A 162 11.31 -16.30 1.14
C ALA A 162 10.81 -17.28 0.08
N ILE A 163 10.42 -16.77 -1.08
CA ILE A 163 9.95 -17.57 -2.21
C ILE A 163 11.10 -17.70 -3.21
N ASP A 164 11.39 -18.91 -3.65
CA ASP A 164 12.40 -19.16 -4.68
C ASP A 164 11.85 -19.08 -6.11
N ASP A 165 12.72 -19.22 -7.11
CA ASP A 165 12.36 -19.16 -8.53
C ASP A 165 11.35 -20.25 -8.96
N SER A 166 11.16 -21.29 -8.16
CA SER A 166 10.18 -22.35 -8.40
C SER A 166 8.82 -22.06 -7.75
N GLY A 167 8.70 -20.96 -7.01
CA GLY A 167 7.53 -20.58 -6.22
C GLY A 167 7.44 -21.30 -4.88
N GLU A 168 8.48 -22.03 -4.46
CA GLU A 168 8.49 -22.72 -3.18
C GLU A 168 8.90 -21.77 -2.05
N GLY A 169 8.05 -21.68 -1.02
CA GLY A 169 8.29 -20.84 0.15
C GLY A 169 9.14 -21.54 1.20
N SER A 170 10.17 -20.87 1.70
CA SER A 170 11.00 -21.31 2.83
C SER A 170 10.94 -20.29 3.96
N LEU A 171 10.73 -20.75 5.21
CA LEU A 171 10.60 -19.86 6.36
C LEU A 171 11.91 -19.09 6.59
N ALA A 172 11.86 -17.77 6.43
CA ALA A 172 13.02 -16.88 6.53
C ALA A 172 13.10 -16.18 7.88
N ILE A 173 11.96 -15.73 8.41
CA ILE A 173 11.86 -15.09 9.73
C ILE A 173 10.60 -15.62 10.42
N ARG A 174 10.73 -16.00 11.69
CA ARG A 174 9.60 -16.24 12.59
C ARG A 174 9.70 -15.27 13.75
N VAL A 175 8.61 -14.58 14.03
CA VAL A 175 8.46 -13.67 15.17
C VAL A 175 7.40 -14.24 16.09
N THR A 176 7.73 -14.40 17.37
CA THR A 176 6.76 -14.88 18.36
C THR A 176 5.88 -13.74 18.88
N PRO A 177 4.73 -14.05 19.51
CA PRO A 177 3.84 -13.04 20.06
C PRO A 177 4.50 -12.21 21.17
N GLU A 178 5.39 -12.82 21.94
CA GLU A 178 6.15 -12.11 22.99
C GLU A 178 7.10 -11.07 22.39
N GLN A 179 7.74 -11.39 21.26
CA GLN A 179 8.58 -10.44 20.54
C GLN A 179 7.76 -9.27 19.98
N ILE A 180 6.58 -9.55 19.41
CA ILE A 180 5.65 -8.52 18.94
C ILE A 180 5.25 -7.59 20.09
N ALA A 181 4.86 -8.16 21.23
CA ALA A 181 4.47 -7.37 22.41
C ALA A 181 5.64 -6.50 22.94
N GLU A 182 6.87 -7.03 22.91
CA GLU A 182 8.07 -6.27 23.24
C GLU A 182 8.29 -5.09 22.27
N TRP A 183 8.09 -5.32 20.97
CA TRP A 183 8.27 -4.31 19.92
C TRP A 183 7.19 -3.23 19.93
N ASP A 184 5.95 -3.58 20.25
CA ASP A 184 4.85 -2.62 20.38
C ASP A 184 5.04 -1.70 21.60
N ALA A 185 5.62 -2.24 22.68
CA ALA A 185 6.00 -1.43 23.84
C ALA A 185 7.26 -0.59 23.61
N MET A 186 8.01 -0.85 22.53
CA MET A 186 9.29 -0.20 22.25
C MET A 186 9.09 1.16 21.57
N THR A 187 9.64 2.21 22.18
CA THR A 187 9.81 3.51 21.50
C THR A 187 11.25 3.61 20.98
N VAL A 188 11.41 3.82 19.67
CA VAL A 188 12.72 3.91 19.02
C VAL A 188 13.02 5.37 18.62
N SER A 189 14.25 5.83 18.89
CA SER A 189 14.71 7.18 18.50
C SER A 189 15.21 7.25 17.06
N GLU A 190 15.46 6.09 16.44
CA GLU A 190 15.85 5.89 15.06
C GLU A 190 15.24 4.59 14.53
N ASN A 191 15.10 4.46 13.21
CA ASN A 191 14.56 3.24 12.60
C ASN A 191 15.47 2.06 12.97
N THR A 192 14.91 1.08 13.67
CA THR A 192 15.68 0.02 14.34
C THR A 192 15.40 -1.33 13.69
N LEU A 193 16.45 -2.06 13.29
CA LEU A 193 16.34 -3.43 12.80
C LEU A 193 15.92 -4.35 13.94
N ILE A 194 14.78 -5.03 13.80
CA ILE A 194 14.21 -5.90 14.83
C ILE A 194 14.26 -7.38 14.45
N ALA A 195 14.29 -7.70 13.16
CA ALA A 195 14.55 -9.06 12.67
C ALA A 195 15.22 -9.06 11.30
N GLN A 196 16.01 -10.09 11.02
CA GLN A 196 16.66 -10.27 9.72
C GLN A 196 16.80 -11.75 9.40
N SER A 197 16.55 -12.09 8.14
CA SER A 197 16.79 -13.44 7.59
C SER A 197 18.28 -13.79 7.56
N ALA A 198 18.60 -15.07 7.58
CA ALA A 198 19.99 -15.54 7.64
C ALA A 198 20.88 -15.06 6.47
N ASN A 199 20.29 -14.80 5.30
CA ASN A 199 21.00 -14.30 4.12
C ASN A 199 21.01 -12.76 4.01
N GLY A 200 20.37 -12.04 4.94
CA GLY A 200 20.27 -10.59 4.96
C GLY A 200 19.32 -9.98 3.92
N LYS A 201 18.70 -10.79 3.04
CA LYS A 201 17.82 -10.29 1.97
C LYS A 201 16.46 -9.81 2.48
N ILE A 202 16.02 -10.31 3.62
CA ILE A 202 14.77 -9.90 4.26
C ILE A 202 15.12 -9.28 5.61
N SER A 203 14.70 -8.05 5.83
CA SER A 203 14.96 -7.27 7.04
C SER A 203 13.69 -6.57 7.49
N LEU A 204 13.34 -6.68 8.77
CA LEU A 204 12.19 -6.03 9.39
C LEU A 204 12.66 -4.97 10.38
N TYR A 205 12.09 -3.77 10.28
CA TYR A 205 12.41 -2.60 11.09
C TYR A 205 11.20 -2.10 11.86
N LYS A 206 11.45 -1.53 13.04
CA LYS A 206 10.52 -0.63 13.75
C LYS A 206 10.88 0.81 13.39
N LEU A 207 9.94 1.59 12.90
CA LEU A 207 10.15 2.98 12.54
C LEU A 207 9.90 3.90 13.74
N THR A 208 10.49 5.10 13.70
CA THR A 208 10.28 6.14 14.73
C THR A 208 8.84 6.64 14.81
N THR A 209 8.06 6.44 13.75
CA THR A 209 6.62 6.72 13.68
C THR A 209 5.78 5.70 14.45
N GLY A 210 6.33 4.54 14.77
CA GLY A 210 5.59 3.40 15.33
C GLY A 210 5.20 2.35 14.29
N GLU A 211 5.34 2.65 13.00
CA GLU A 211 5.12 1.71 11.90
C GLU A 211 6.20 0.61 11.86
N TYR A 212 5.91 -0.46 11.12
CA TYR A 212 6.85 -1.52 10.79
C TYR A 212 7.21 -1.46 9.32
N GLN A 213 8.48 -1.69 8.99
CA GLN A 213 8.99 -1.68 7.62
C GLN A 213 9.69 -2.99 7.30
N LEU A 214 9.20 -3.71 6.30
CA LEU A 214 9.82 -4.90 5.72
C LEU A 214 10.56 -4.52 4.44
N ASN A 215 11.85 -4.82 4.39
CA ASN A 215 12.67 -4.70 3.19
C ASN A 215 12.95 -6.10 2.63
N VAL A 216 12.76 -6.27 1.33
CA VAL A 216 13.07 -7.48 0.58
C VAL A 216 14.01 -7.12 -0.57
N GLY A 217 15.18 -7.77 -0.61
CA GLY A 217 16.22 -7.54 -1.60
C GLY A 217 17.55 -7.08 -0.95
N PRO A 218 18.47 -6.51 -1.74
CA PRO A 218 18.35 -6.30 -3.18
C PRO A 218 18.25 -7.61 -3.97
N ASP A 219 17.51 -7.59 -5.07
CA ASP A 219 17.51 -8.65 -6.09
C ASP A 219 18.78 -8.58 -6.98
N GLU A 220 18.83 -9.37 -8.05
CA GLU A 220 19.98 -9.40 -8.96
C GLU A 220 20.21 -8.09 -9.69
N ASP A 221 19.17 -7.26 -9.85
CA ASP A 221 19.23 -5.94 -10.49
C ASP A 221 19.45 -4.80 -9.48
N GLY A 222 19.57 -5.12 -8.19
CA GLY A 222 19.74 -4.15 -7.11
C GLY A 222 18.42 -3.57 -6.58
N LYS A 223 17.27 -4.08 -7.01
CA LYS A 223 15.96 -3.58 -6.57
C LYS A 223 15.64 -4.06 -5.16
N VAL A 224 15.19 -3.14 -4.31
CA VAL A 224 14.68 -3.41 -2.96
C VAL A 224 13.20 -3.06 -2.93
N GLN A 225 12.38 -4.01 -2.53
CA GLN A 225 10.96 -3.80 -2.26
C GLN A 225 10.78 -3.46 -0.78
N VAL A 226 9.99 -2.43 -0.50
CA VAL A 226 9.68 -1.96 0.84
C VAL A 226 8.18 -2.06 1.07
N THR A 227 7.79 -2.69 2.16
CA THR A 227 6.40 -2.73 2.65
C THR A 227 6.35 -2.12 4.04
N ILE A 228 5.45 -1.18 4.26
CA ILE A 228 5.23 -0.49 5.54
C ILE A 228 3.80 -0.79 6.00
N PHE A 229 3.63 -1.05 7.29
CA PHE A 229 2.32 -1.34 7.89
C PHE A 229 2.28 -0.98 9.37
N ASP A 230 1.06 -0.80 9.88
CA ASP A 230 0.76 -0.50 11.27
C ASP A 230 0.43 -1.77 12.06
N GLY A 231 1.16 -1.97 13.16
CA GLY A 231 0.79 -2.94 14.19
C GLY A 231 0.71 -4.40 13.75
N PHE A 232 0.19 -5.21 14.67
CA PHE A 232 -0.10 -6.63 14.49
C PHE A 232 -1.46 -6.91 15.18
N PRO A 233 -2.56 -7.15 14.42
CA PRO A 233 -2.62 -7.39 12.99
C PRO A 233 -2.21 -6.18 12.13
N PRO A 234 -1.55 -6.41 10.98
CA PRO A 234 -1.15 -5.34 10.08
C PRO A 234 -2.34 -4.56 9.51
N THR A 235 -2.25 -3.25 9.59
CA THR A 235 -3.20 -2.30 9.01
C THR A 235 -2.45 -1.23 8.21
N ASN A 236 -3.15 -0.42 7.41
CA ASN A 236 -2.55 0.65 6.59
C ASN A 236 -1.30 0.19 5.81
N VAL A 237 -1.41 -0.95 5.11
CA VAL A 237 -0.28 -1.52 4.37
C VAL A 237 -0.04 -0.70 3.09
N TYR A 238 1.19 -0.25 2.88
CA TYR A 238 1.63 0.39 1.64
C TYR A 238 3.08 0.01 1.32
N GLY A 239 3.55 0.31 0.11
CA GLY A 239 4.89 -0.03 -0.28
C GLY A 239 5.44 0.84 -1.40
N TYR A 240 6.74 0.72 -1.61
CA TYR A 240 7.46 1.31 -2.72
C TYR A 240 8.67 0.43 -3.03
N ASP A 241 9.34 0.73 -4.14
CA ASP A 241 10.61 0.11 -4.46
C ASP A 241 11.66 1.16 -4.82
N PHE A 242 12.92 0.79 -4.65
CA PHE A 242 14.06 1.59 -5.09
C PHE A 242 15.19 0.69 -5.55
N ASN A 243 16.09 1.21 -6.39
CA ASN A 243 17.29 0.50 -6.80
C ASN A 243 18.49 1.02 -5.99
N VAL A 244 19.32 0.12 -5.44
CA VAL A 244 20.53 0.51 -4.70
C VAL A 244 21.65 1.03 -5.62
N ASN A 245 21.51 0.84 -6.93
CA ASN A 245 22.48 1.26 -7.93
C ASN A 245 22.20 2.64 -8.54
N ASP A 246 21.03 3.23 -8.26
CA ASP A 246 20.62 4.56 -8.74
C ASP A 246 21.07 5.69 -7.78
#